data_AF-A0A9N9J948-F1
#
_entry.id   AF-A0A9N9J948-F1
#
_cell.length_a   1.000
_cell.length_b   1.000
_cell.length_c   1.000
_cell.angle_alpha   90.00
_cell.angle_beta   90.00
_cell.angle_gamma   90.00
#
_symmetry.space_group_name_H-M   'P 1'
#
loop_
_entity.id
_entity.type
_entity.pdbx_description
1 polymer ?
#
loop_
_entity_poly.entity_id
_entity_poly.type
_entity_poly.pdbx_seq_one_letter_code
_entity_poly.pdbx_strand_id
1 'polypeptide(L)'
;KTTFTQCPSPISEENTTVIDQITFDPDPPVSNQTITIKGHVNTTEDIIDGDVFVFGFTTTNITNPTLLGGNLSFICHDGKTICPTKNYDIDFTITAPELPSEYVMGAAIVRGTNNTIACGQSLISS
;
A
#
# COMPACT_ATOMS: atom_id res chain seq x y z
N LYS A 1 14.20 -0.46 9.33
CA LYS A 1 13.84 -0.38 7.90
C LYS A 1 12.92 -1.54 7.57
N THR A 2 11.62 -1.27 7.59
CA THR A 2 10.60 -2.20 7.12
C THR A 2 10.80 -2.56 5.64
N THR A 3 10.68 -3.83 5.27
CA THR A 3 10.83 -4.31 3.87
C THR A 3 9.51 -4.85 3.37
N PHE A 4 9.00 -4.28 2.28
CA PHE A 4 7.77 -4.76 1.65
C PHE A 4 8.05 -5.96 0.77
N THR A 5 7.24 -6.99 0.94
CA THR A 5 7.20 -8.18 0.10
C THR A 5 5.95 -8.13 -0.76
N GLN A 6 6.04 -8.62 -1.99
CA GLN A 6 4.88 -8.69 -2.87
C GLN A 6 3.78 -9.57 -2.25
N CYS A 7 2.52 -9.15 -2.35
CA CYS A 7 1.41 -9.94 -1.83
C CYS A 7 1.24 -11.25 -2.62
N PRO A 8 0.92 -12.38 -1.96
CA PRO A 8 0.63 -13.63 -2.66
C PRO A 8 -0.66 -13.52 -3.49
N SER A 9 -0.59 -13.97 -4.75
CA SER A 9 -1.65 -13.94 -5.77
C SER A 9 -3.00 -14.53 -5.30
N PRO A 10 -4.14 -14.03 -5.86
CA PRO A 10 -4.53 -14.31 -7.25
C PRO A 10 -4.45 -13.05 -8.12
N ILE A 11 -3.23 -12.59 -8.38
CA ILE A 11 -2.93 -11.67 -9.48
C ILE A 11 -2.57 -12.60 -10.65
N SER A 12 -3.28 -12.52 -11.77
CA SER A 12 -3.00 -13.32 -12.97
C SER A 12 -1.49 -13.30 -13.27
N GLU A 13 -0.89 -14.48 -13.42
CA GLU A 13 0.56 -14.78 -13.32
C GLU A 13 1.52 -13.99 -14.26
N GLU A 14 1.07 -12.98 -15.01
CA GLU A 14 1.89 -12.24 -15.97
C GLU A 14 2.18 -10.76 -15.64
N ASN A 15 1.49 -10.12 -14.68
CA ASN A 15 1.60 -8.66 -14.46
C ASN A 15 1.87 -8.26 -12.99
N THR A 16 3.00 -8.72 -12.44
CA THR A 16 3.33 -8.48 -11.03
C THR A 16 4.17 -7.22 -10.84
N THR A 17 3.51 -6.14 -10.40
CA THR A 17 4.11 -4.89 -9.92
C THR A 17 4.89 -5.09 -8.63
N VAL A 18 6.05 -4.44 -8.51
CA VAL A 18 6.78 -4.34 -7.25
C VAL A 18 6.60 -2.94 -6.67
N ILE A 19 6.14 -2.89 -5.42
CA ILE A 19 6.27 -1.69 -4.60
C ILE A 19 7.68 -1.77 -3.99
N ASP A 20 8.66 -1.24 -4.73
CA ASP A 20 10.07 -1.56 -4.51
C ASP A 20 10.61 -1.04 -3.18
N GLN A 21 10.08 0.08 -2.68
CA GLN A 21 10.60 0.73 -1.48
C GLN A 21 9.50 1.55 -0.82
N ILE A 22 8.85 1.05 0.23
CA ILE A 22 8.09 1.91 1.16
C ILE A 22 8.92 2.13 2.42
N THR A 23 9.07 3.39 2.81
CA THR A 23 9.65 3.83 4.07
C THR A 23 8.60 4.51 4.93
N PHE A 24 8.75 4.35 6.25
CA PHE A 24 7.89 4.92 7.26
C PHE A 24 8.69 5.89 8.13
N ASP A 25 8.03 6.93 8.59
CA ASP A 25 8.53 7.78 9.66
C ASP A 25 7.38 8.12 10.62
N PRO A 26 7.38 7.59 11.85
CA PRO A 26 8.41 6.73 12.46
C PRO A 26 8.44 5.28 11.91
N ASP A 27 9.60 4.62 11.98
CA ASP A 27 9.82 3.18 11.66
C ASP A 27 10.39 2.42 12.88
N PRO A 28 9.66 1.45 13.47
CA PRO A 28 8.32 1.00 13.07
C PRO A 28 7.23 2.04 13.41
N PRO A 29 6.08 1.98 12.73
CA PRO A 29 4.93 2.81 13.06
C PRO A 29 4.46 2.63 14.50
N VAL A 30 4.04 3.74 15.12
CA VAL A 30 3.58 3.79 16.52
C VAL A 30 2.10 4.13 16.59
N SER A 31 1.35 3.43 17.44
CA SER A 31 -0.09 3.64 17.64
C SER A 31 -0.45 5.11 17.87
N ASN A 32 -1.54 5.55 17.23
CA ASN A 32 -2.09 6.91 17.34
C ASN A 32 -1.14 8.05 16.94
N GLN A 33 -0.04 7.76 16.23
CA GLN A 33 0.87 8.78 15.69
C GLN A 33 0.66 8.98 14.19
N THR A 34 0.93 10.18 13.71
CA THR A 34 1.03 10.43 12.27
C THR A 34 2.27 9.77 11.72
N ILE A 35 2.09 8.96 10.68
CA ILE A 35 3.14 8.28 9.95
C ILE A 35 3.23 8.91 8.57
N THR A 36 4.45 9.27 8.17
CA THR A 36 4.75 9.63 6.79
C THR A 36 5.14 8.37 6.03
N ILE A 37 4.46 8.13 4.91
CA ILE A 37 4.67 6.97 4.05
C ILE A 37 5.23 7.49 2.74
N LYS A 38 6.44 7.05 2.41
CA LYS A 38 7.11 7.39 1.15
C LYS A 38 7.49 6.16 0.40
N GLY A 39 7.42 6.20 -0.92
CA GLY A 39 7.89 5.11 -1.73
C GLY A 39 7.76 5.31 -3.21
N HIS A 40 8.05 4.25 -3.95
CA HIS A 40 7.93 4.23 -5.40
C HIS A 40 7.25 2.95 -5.85
N VAL A 41 6.34 3.08 -6.82
CA VAL A 41 5.66 1.95 -7.46
C VAL A 41 6.02 1.95 -8.93
N ASN A 42 6.43 0.78 -9.43
CA ASN A 42 6.72 0.56 -10.84
C ASN A 42 5.85 -0.59 -11.37
N THR A 43 4.84 -0.25 -12.17
CA THR A 43 3.84 -1.19 -12.71
C THR A 43 4.19 -1.63 -14.13
N THR A 44 3.79 -2.83 -14.54
CA THR A 44 3.93 -3.27 -15.94
C THR A 44 2.87 -2.64 -16.85
N GLU A 45 1.69 -2.37 -16.29
CA GLU A 45 0.56 -1.68 -16.93
C GLU A 45 0.54 -0.19 -16.57
N ASP A 46 -0.07 0.63 -17.42
CA ASP A 46 -0.30 2.04 -17.10
C ASP A 46 -1.34 2.19 -15.99
N ILE A 47 -1.04 3.01 -14.99
CA ILE A 47 -2.00 3.57 -14.04
C ILE A 47 -2.81 4.64 -14.77
N ILE A 48 -4.13 4.62 -14.63
CA ILE A 48 -5.08 5.50 -15.32
C ILE A 48 -5.97 6.26 -14.34
N ASP A 49 -6.75 7.21 -14.85
CA ASP A 49 -7.76 7.90 -14.04
C ASP A 49 -8.81 6.92 -13.50
N GLY A 50 -9.15 7.10 -12.23
CA GLY A 50 -9.99 6.17 -11.46
C GLY A 50 -9.23 5.05 -10.72
N ASP A 51 -7.94 4.84 -10.97
CA ASP A 51 -7.15 3.93 -10.15
C ASP A 51 -6.92 4.51 -8.74
N VAL A 52 -7.06 3.65 -7.74
CA VAL A 52 -7.00 4.02 -6.32
C VAL A 52 -5.80 3.35 -5.67
N PHE A 53 -4.99 4.15 -4.99
CA PHE A 53 -3.98 3.68 -4.07
C PHE A 53 -4.60 3.45 -2.70
N VAL A 54 -4.40 2.27 -2.14
CA VAL A 54 -4.93 1.85 -0.84
C VAL A 54 -3.75 1.50 0.06
N PHE A 55 -3.77 1.99 1.30
CA PHE A 55 -2.83 1.61 2.34
C PHE A 55 -3.58 1.26 3.61
N GLY A 56 -3.15 0.22 4.33
CA GLY A 56 -3.81 -0.16 5.58
C GLY A 56 -2.99 -1.05 6.50
N PHE A 57 -3.54 -1.23 7.70
CA PHE A 57 -3.03 -2.09 8.75
C PHE A 57 -4.03 -3.22 8.98
N THR A 58 -3.55 -4.46 9.08
CA THR A 58 -4.38 -5.61 9.41
C THR A 58 -3.76 -6.44 10.53
N THR A 59 -4.58 -7.26 11.18
CA THR A 59 -4.06 -8.32 12.05
C THR A 59 -3.23 -9.33 11.24
N THR A 60 -2.36 -10.09 11.92
CA THR A 60 -1.49 -11.10 11.29
C THR A 60 -2.21 -12.37 10.85
N ASN A 61 -3.49 -12.55 11.21
CA ASN A 61 -4.28 -13.70 10.79
C ASN A 61 -4.66 -13.58 9.30
N ILE A 62 -3.83 -14.12 8.43
CA ILE A 62 -4.01 -14.08 6.97
C ILE A 62 -5.29 -14.78 6.49
N THR A 63 -5.85 -15.70 7.25
CA THR A 63 -7.09 -16.41 6.89
C THR A 63 -8.32 -15.56 7.13
N ASN A 64 -8.25 -14.66 8.12
CA ASN A 64 -9.33 -13.71 8.42
C ASN A 64 -8.73 -12.38 8.91
N PRO A 65 -8.11 -11.60 8.02
CA PRO A 65 -7.45 -10.37 8.39
C PRO A 65 -8.51 -9.35 8.82
N THR A 66 -8.34 -8.80 10.02
CA THR A 66 -9.19 -7.69 10.48
C THR A 66 -8.50 -6.39 10.12
N LEU A 67 -9.21 -5.50 9.42
CA LEU A 67 -8.73 -4.17 9.12
C LEU A 67 -8.69 -3.34 10.41
N LEU A 68 -7.50 -2.88 10.78
CA LEU A 68 -7.26 -2.02 11.95
C LEU A 68 -7.43 -0.54 11.59
N GLY A 69 -7.14 -0.17 10.35
CA GLY A 69 -7.25 1.18 9.83
C GLY A 69 -6.54 1.31 8.48
N GLY A 70 -6.69 2.46 7.83
CA GLY A 70 -6.06 2.71 6.54
C GLY A 70 -6.52 4.01 5.89
N ASN A 71 -6.03 4.24 4.68
CA ASN A 71 -6.40 5.36 3.83
C ASN A 71 -6.47 4.94 2.36
N LEU A 72 -7.29 5.65 1.60
CA LEU A 72 -7.40 5.51 0.15
C LEU A 72 -7.16 6.86 -0.51
N SER A 73 -6.45 6.86 -1.64
CA SER A 73 -6.18 8.06 -2.42
C SER A 73 -6.31 7.77 -3.90
N PHE A 74 -6.98 8.64 -4.62
CA PHE A 74 -6.95 8.62 -6.08
C PHE A 74 -5.56 9.04 -6.56
N ILE A 75 -4.99 8.25 -7.47
CA ILE A 75 -3.61 8.44 -7.95
C ILE A 75 -3.55 9.59 -8.97
N CYS A 76 -4.49 9.60 -9.91
CA CYS A 76 -4.51 10.50 -11.07
C CYS A 76 -5.60 11.57 -11.01
N HIS A 77 -6.36 11.68 -9.91
CA HIS A 77 -7.44 12.65 -9.79
C HIS A 77 -6.93 14.00 -9.27
N ASP A 78 -7.51 15.10 -9.74
CA ASP A 78 -7.19 16.49 -9.35
C ASP A 78 -5.75 16.96 -9.61
N GLY A 79 -5.10 16.41 -10.65
CA GLY A 79 -3.77 16.85 -11.07
C GLY A 79 -2.62 16.41 -10.16
N LYS A 80 -2.87 15.47 -9.23
CA LYS A 80 -1.83 14.87 -8.38
C LYS A 80 -0.72 14.19 -9.17
N THR A 81 -1.08 13.51 -10.26
CA THR A 81 -0.16 12.77 -11.13
C THR A 81 -0.60 12.91 -12.57
N ILE A 82 0.37 13.02 -13.50
CA ILE A 82 0.10 12.96 -14.94
C ILE A 82 -0.06 11.49 -15.32
N CYS A 83 -1.22 11.11 -15.83
CA CYS A 83 -1.52 9.75 -16.27
C CYS A 83 -1.89 9.74 -17.78
N PRO A 84 -1.70 8.62 -18.51
CA PRO A 84 -1.21 7.32 -18.04
C PRO A 84 0.27 7.33 -17.63
N THR A 85 0.62 6.59 -16.57
CA THR A 85 2.01 6.41 -16.13
C THR A 85 2.24 5.00 -15.57
N LYS A 86 3.45 4.48 -15.73
CA LYS A 86 3.89 3.22 -15.10
C LYS A 86 4.63 3.42 -13.78
N ASN A 87 5.02 4.66 -13.51
CA ASN A 87 5.81 5.01 -12.35
C ASN A 87 5.01 5.99 -11.51
N TYR A 88 4.88 5.71 -10.22
CA TYR A 88 4.14 6.54 -9.28
C TYR A 88 4.91 6.66 -7.96
N ASP A 89 5.19 7.89 -7.57
CA ASP A 89 5.76 8.19 -6.26
C ASP A 89 4.65 8.26 -5.22
N ILE A 90 4.87 7.55 -4.13
CA ILE A 90 4.03 7.57 -2.94
C ILE A 90 4.61 8.61 -1.99
N ASP A 91 3.81 9.62 -1.62
CA ASP A 91 4.12 10.52 -0.50
C ASP A 91 2.80 10.97 0.15
N PHE A 92 2.47 10.39 1.29
CA PHE A 92 1.27 10.77 2.05
C PHE A 92 1.43 10.48 3.54
N THR A 93 0.57 11.11 4.34
CA THR A 93 0.55 10.93 5.80
C THR A 93 -0.76 10.31 6.25
N ILE A 94 -0.70 9.42 7.24
CA ILE A 94 -1.87 8.85 7.92
C ILE A 94 -1.65 8.80 9.42
N THR A 95 -2.73 8.80 10.20
CA THR A 95 -2.64 8.47 11.63
C THR A 95 -2.74 6.96 11.80
N ALA A 96 -1.75 6.35 12.46
CA ALA A 96 -1.80 4.93 12.82
C ALA A 96 -2.98 4.67 13.75
N PRO A 97 -3.75 3.58 13.56
CA PRO A 97 -4.73 3.15 14.55
C PRO A 97 -4.03 2.64 15.82
N GLU A 98 -4.80 2.08 16.75
CA GLU A 98 -4.23 1.25 17.81
C GLU A 98 -3.63 -0.02 17.19
N LEU A 99 -2.32 -0.19 17.31
CA LEU A 99 -1.57 -1.31 16.73
C LEU A 99 -1.24 -2.36 17.81
N PRO A 100 -1.50 -3.65 17.55
CA PRO A 100 -1.04 -4.74 18.41
C PRO A 100 0.48 -4.95 18.30
N SER A 101 1.05 -5.85 19.12
CA SER A 101 2.48 -6.20 19.09
C SER A 101 2.93 -6.82 17.76
N GLU A 102 2.00 -7.41 17.01
CA GLU A 102 2.24 -7.94 15.67
C GLU A 102 1.09 -7.57 14.73
N TYR A 103 1.42 -6.97 13.59
CA TYR A 103 0.45 -6.56 12.56
C TYR A 103 1.07 -6.64 11.17
N VAL A 104 0.22 -6.60 10.14
CA VAL A 104 0.63 -6.50 8.74
C VAL A 104 0.30 -5.10 8.24
N MET A 105 1.25 -4.48 7.55
CA MET A 105 0.97 -3.32 6.71
C MET A 105 0.82 -3.77 5.27
N GLY A 106 -0.17 -3.23 4.58
CA GLY A 106 -0.42 -3.49 3.17
C GLY A 106 -0.55 -2.19 2.38
N ALA A 107 -0.07 -2.21 1.15
CA ALA A 107 -0.24 -1.18 0.15
C ALA A 107 -0.68 -1.84 -1.16
N ALA A 108 -1.65 -1.25 -1.86
CA ALA A 108 -2.14 -1.77 -3.13
C ALA A 108 -2.58 -0.66 -4.08
N ILE A 109 -2.54 -0.94 -5.39
CA ILE A 109 -3.23 -0.14 -6.41
C ILE A 109 -4.36 -1.00 -6.95
N VAL A 110 -5.58 -0.46 -6.90
CA VAL A 110 -6.80 -1.16 -7.32
C VAL A 110 -7.48 -0.38 -8.43
N ARG A 111 -7.89 -1.10 -9.48
CA ARG A 111 -8.71 -0.62 -10.58
C ARG A 111 -10.11 -1.19 -10.47
N GLY A 112 -11.11 -0.33 -10.26
CA GLY A 112 -12.47 -0.78 -10.01
C GLY A 112 -12.58 -1.58 -8.71
N THR A 113 -13.49 -2.55 -8.64
CA THR A 113 -13.79 -3.27 -7.39
C THR A 113 -12.94 -4.50 -7.13
N ASN A 114 -12.39 -5.15 -8.16
CA ASN A 114 -11.79 -6.49 -8.04
C ASN A 114 -10.47 -6.67 -8.79
N ASN A 115 -9.86 -5.61 -9.34
CA ASN A 115 -8.59 -5.74 -10.08
C ASN A 115 -7.45 -5.08 -9.30
N THR A 116 -6.52 -5.88 -8.78
CA THR A 116 -5.33 -5.39 -8.07
C THR A 116 -4.16 -5.32 -9.05
N ILE A 117 -3.69 -4.11 -9.36
CA ILE A 117 -2.56 -3.84 -10.26
C ILE A 117 -1.24 -4.05 -9.54
N ALA A 118 -1.18 -3.64 -8.28
CA ALA A 118 0.00 -3.66 -7.46
C ALA A 118 -0.35 -4.02 -6.04
N CYS A 119 0.50 -4.80 -5.37
CA CYS A 119 0.34 -5.07 -3.95
C CYS A 119 1.69 -5.37 -3.31
N GLY A 120 1.91 -4.79 -2.14
CA GLY A 120 3.02 -5.10 -1.26
C GLY A 120 2.57 -5.11 0.19
N GLN A 121 3.17 -5.97 1.01
CA GLN A 121 2.89 -6.08 2.42
C GLN A 121 4.15 -6.32 3.24
N SER A 122 4.12 -5.93 4.51
CA SER A 122 5.17 -6.26 5.48
C SER A 122 4.56 -6.67 6.81
N LEU A 123 5.07 -7.76 7.38
CA LEU A 123 4.85 -8.11 8.78
C LEU A 123 5.71 -7.21 9.65
N ILE A 124 5.11 -6.64 10.70
CA ILE A 124 5.79 -5.88 11.74
C ILE A 124 5.60 -6.61 13.07
N SER A 125 6.71 -6.80 13.77
CA SER A 125 6.76 -7.35 15.13
C SER A 125 7.64 -6.47 16.00
N SER A 126 7.12 -5.99 17.13
CA SER A 126 7.84 -5.17 18.11
C SER A 126 8.27 -5.97 19.34
#